data_AF-A0A937NIW6-F1
#
_entry.id   AF-A0A937NIW6-F1
#
_cell.length_a   1.000
_cell.length_b   1.000
_cell.length_c   1.000
_cell.angle_alpha   90.00
_cell.angle_beta   90.00
_cell.angle_gamma   90.00
#
_symmetry.space_group_name_H-M   'P 1'
#
loop_
_entity.id
_entity.type
_entity.pdbx_description
1 polymer ?
#
loop_
_entity_poly.entity_id
_entity_poly.type
_entity_poly.pdbx_seq_one_letter_code
_entity_poly.pdbx_strand_id
1 'polypeptide(L)'
;MKSSRRRKQRQDDHNGNGYDQLEGDWLTYYKVASRFNHKAKAEDTEDLLHTIILTLVVAERNNGHKPFTEGTMYRIASRAVADYWFSYYKLNNGLDCQHCSKAQRHKCKEGDLYSQCPKAIKLERLDKPILDGDGNLTELGELIADPKSLDLDAWANDTSLWEIGYKPRLVEIAYKLHRNETLGNGDRSYLKRFRKQAQISLFQ
;
A
#
# COMPACT_ATOMS: atom_id res chain seq x y z
N MET A 1 -30.17 22.71 -54.47
CA MET A 1 -30.24 22.04 -53.15
C MET A 1 -28.86 22.12 -52.49
N LYS A 2 -28.72 22.89 -51.39
CA LYS A 2 -27.45 23.06 -50.66
C LYS A 2 -27.20 21.84 -49.77
N SER A 3 -26.14 21.09 -50.04
CA SER A 3 -25.64 20.01 -49.17
C SER A 3 -24.78 20.63 -48.06
N SER A 4 -25.29 20.62 -46.83
CA SER A 4 -24.60 21.06 -45.62
C SER A 4 -23.74 19.91 -45.09
N ARG A 5 -22.42 20.01 -45.22
CA ARG A 5 -21.47 19.12 -44.53
C ARG A 5 -21.30 19.61 -43.09
N ARG A 6 -22.10 19.07 -42.16
CA ARG A 6 -21.83 19.21 -40.72
C ARG A 6 -20.53 18.46 -40.40
N ARG A 7 -19.45 19.21 -40.19
CA ARG A 7 -18.24 18.70 -39.52
C ARG A 7 -18.66 18.25 -38.13
N LYS A 8 -18.57 16.95 -37.87
CA LYS A 8 -18.72 16.37 -36.52
C LYS A 8 -17.64 17.00 -35.66
N GLN A 9 -18.03 17.87 -34.73
CA GLN A 9 -17.15 18.42 -33.72
C GLN A 9 -16.53 17.22 -32.98
N ARG A 10 -15.20 17.14 -32.96
CA ARG A 10 -14.51 16.23 -32.04
C ARG A 10 -14.96 16.65 -30.64
N GLN A 11 -15.52 15.71 -29.89
CA GLN A 11 -15.70 15.90 -28.45
C GLN A 11 -14.30 16.02 -27.87
N ASP A 12 -14.09 17.04 -27.04
CA ASP A 12 -12.86 17.21 -26.29
C ASP A 12 -12.66 15.98 -25.39
N ASP A 13 -11.39 15.54 -25.24
CA ASP A 13 -11.03 14.45 -24.34
C ASP A 13 -11.36 14.85 -22.90
N HIS A 14 -12.54 14.46 -22.42
CA HIS A 14 -12.97 14.60 -21.02
C HIS A 14 -12.28 13.58 -20.10
N ASN A 15 -10.97 13.37 -20.29
CA ASN A 15 -10.18 12.37 -19.56
C ASN A 15 -9.51 12.96 -18.30
N GLY A 16 -10.06 14.05 -17.76
CA GLY A 16 -9.67 14.60 -16.46
C GLY A 16 -10.58 14.02 -15.39
N ASN A 17 -10.01 13.37 -14.37
CA ASN A 17 -10.75 12.77 -13.25
C ASN A 17 -11.36 13.81 -12.28
N GLY A 18 -11.50 15.07 -12.71
CA GLY A 18 -12.07 16.16 -11.91
C GLY A 18 -11.14 16.75 -10.86
N TYR A 19 -9.95 16.16 -10.65
CA TYR A 19 -9.00 16.59 -9.61
C TYR A 19 -7.91 17.55 -10.10
N ASP A 20 -7.88 17.87 -11.40
CA ASP A 20 -6.88 18.75 -12.04
C ASP A 20 -6.93 20.21 -11.56
N GLN A 21 -8.00 20.58 -10.85
CA GLN A 21 -8.24 21.94 -10.33
C GLN A 21 -7.97 22.06 -8.82
N LEU A 22 -7.49 21.00 -8.17
CA LEU A 22 -7.23 21.05 -6.73
C LEU A 22 -5.98 21.89 -6.43
N GLU A 23 -6.09 22.74 -5.40
CA GLU A 23 -5.00 23.56 -4.89
C GLU A 23 -4.78 23.32 -3.38
N GLY A 24 -3.61 23.71 -2.87
CA GLY A 24 -3.29 23.64 -1.43
C GLY A 24 -3.31 22.23 -0.84
N ASP A 25 -3.91 22.09 0.35
CA ASP A 25 -3.94 20.83 1.10
C ASP A 25 -4.71 19.72 0.35
N TRP A 26 -5.76 20.09 -0.39
CA TRP A 26 -6.53 19.14 -1.20
C TRP A 26 -5.70 18.49 -2.29
N LEU A 27 -4.83 19.25 -2.98
CA LEU A 27 -3.91 18.70 -3.97
C LEU A 27 -2.93 17.72 -3.31
N THR A 28 -2.47 18.04 -2.11
CA THR A 28 -1.58 17.16 -1.33
C THR A 28 -2.28 15.85 -0.96
N TYR A 29 -3.52 15.92 -0.47
CA TYR A 29 -4.33 14.75 -0.16
C TYR A 29 -4.63 13.89 -1.37
N TYR A 30 -4.95 14.52 -2.50
CA TYR A 30 -5.15 13.81 -3.76
C TYR A 30 -3.89 13.07 -4.22
N LYS A 31 -2.71 13.70 -4.15
CA LYS A 31 -1.42 13.04 -4.47
C LYS A 31 -1.16 11.83 -3.59
N VAL A 32 -1.47 11.91 -2.30
CA VAL A 32 -1.35 10.76 -1.38
C VAL A 32 -2.39 9.67 -1.73
N ALA A 33 -3.65 10.05 -1.97
CA ALA A 33 -4.74 9.11 -2.23
C ALA A 33 -4.60 8.36 -3.56
N SER A 34 -4.18 9.06 -4.62
CA SER A 34 -3.93 8.46 -5.95
C SER A 34 -2.86 7.38 -5.94
N ARG A 35 -1.91 7.42 -4.98
CA ARG A 35 -0.93 6.33 -4.77
C ARG A 35 -1.53 5.06 -4.15
N PHE A 36 -2.78 5.08 -3.69
CA PHE A 36 -3.41 3.97 -2.97
C PHE A 36 -4.71 3.48 -3.61
N ASN A 37 -5.33 4.25 -4.51
CA ASN A 37 -6.65 3.95 -5.09
C ASN A 37 -6.70 2.59 -5.80
N HIS A 38 -5.64 2.20 -6.51
CA HIS A 38 -5.50 0.92 -7.21
C HIS A 38 -5.45 -0.31 -6.28
N LYS A 39 -5.44 -0.10 -4.96
CA LYS A 39 -5.46 -1.18 -3.96
C LYS A 39 -6.86 -1.62 -3.56
N ALA A 40 -7.92 -0.99 -4.09
CA ALA A 40 -9.28 -1.47 -4.04
C ALA A 40 -9.59 -2.38 -5.24
N LYS A 41 -10.81 -2.91 -5.32
CA LYS A 41 -11.33 -3.46 -6.58
C LYS A 41 -11.34 -2.39 -7.66
N ALA A 42 -11.21 -2.81 -8.92
CA ALA A 42 -11.20 -1.93 -10.09
C ALA A 42 -12.42 -0.98 -10.14
N GLU A 43 -13.59 -1.44 -9.70
CA GLU A 43 -14.83 -0.64 -9.67
C GLU A 43 -14.86 0.39 -8.52
N ASP A 44 -14.10 0.14 -7.45
CA ASP A 44 -14.12 0.93 -6.21
C ASP A 44 -12.88 1.84 -6.08
N THR A 45 -12.02 1.95 -7.12
CA THR A 45 -10.77 2.71 -7.02
C THR A 45 -11.01 4.18 -6.72
N GLU A 46 -11.97 4.81 -7.40
CA GLU A 46 -12.34 6.21 -7.17
C GLU A 46 -13.02 6.41 -5.81
N ASP A 47 -13.83 5.45 -5.37
CA ASP A 47 -14.45 5.47 -4.05
C ASP A 47 -13.40 5.39 -2.93
N LEU A 48 -12.38 4.54 -3.10
CA LEU A 48 -11.26 4.46 -2.17
C LEU A 48 -10.44 5.77 -2.18
N LEU A 49 -10.18 6.33 -3.36
CA LEU A 49 -9.49 7.62 -3.50
C LEU A 49 -10.23 8.70 -2.70
N HIS A 50 -11.53 8.83 -2.90
CA HIS A 50 -12.35 9.80 -2.21
C HIS A 50 -12.39 9.55 -0.69
N THR A 51 -12.52 8.28 -0.29
CA THR A 51 -12.51 7.88 1.12
C THR A 51 -11.21 8.28 1.82
N ILE A 52 -10.06 8.08 1.17
CA ILE A 52 -8.76 8.48 1.73
C ILE A 52 -8.70 10.00 1.93
N ILE A 53 -9.11 10.78 0.93
CA ILE A 53 -9.12 12.25 1.02
C ILE A 53 -10.00 12.71 2.19
N LEU A 54 -11.23 12.19 2.30
CA LEU A 54 -12.13 12.53 3.40
C LEU A 54 -11.55 12.14 4.77
N THR A 55 -10.91 10.97 4.85
CA THR A 55 -10.29 10.51 6.10
C THR A 55 -9.15 11.43 6.53
N LEU A 56 -8.33 11.90 5.59
CA LEU A 56 -7.26 12.88 5.86
C LEU A 56 -7.83 14.19 6.39
N VAL A 57 -8.86 14.74 5.74
CA VAL A 57 -9.51 16.00 6.16
C VAL A 57 -10.10 15.88 7.57
N VAL A 58 -10.80 14.78 7.86
CA VAL A 58 -11.39 14.55 9.19
C VAL A 58 -10.31 14.39 10.25
N ALA A 59 -9.24 13.66 9.93
CA ALA A 59 -8.14 13.47 10.87
C ALA A 59 -7.39 14.79 11.15
N GLU A 60 -7.18 15.62 10.13
CA GLU A 60 -6.48 16.90 10.28
C GLU A 60 -7.26 17.88 11.15
N ARG A 61 -8.59 17.97 10.95
CA ARG A 61 -9.48 18.80 11.79
C ARG A 61 -9.35 18.48 13.29
N ASN A 62 -9.02 17.23 13.61
CA ASN A 62 -8.88 16.74 14.98
C ASN A 62 -7.42 16.78 15.50
N ASN A 63 -6.45 17.26 14.71
CA ASN A 63 -5.01 17.19 15.02
C ASN A 63 -4.45 18.43 15.74
N GLY A 64 -5.29 19.34 16.24
CA GLY A 64 -4.85 20.46 17.07
C GLY A 64 -3.90 21.45 16.38
N HIS A 65 -4.15 21.74 15.09
CA HIS A 65 -3.43 22.75 14.27
C HIS A 65 -1.97 22.44 13.90
N LYS A 66 -1.55 21.17 13.92
CA LYS A 66 -0.27 20.77 13.31
C LYS A 66 -0.54 20.19 11.92
N PRO A 67 0.13 20.68 10.86
CA PRO A 67 0.01 20.08 9.54
C PRO A 67 0.49 18.63 9.60
N PHE A 68 -0.16 17.74 8.86
CA PHE A 68 0.31 16.36 8.78
C PHE A 68 1.68 16.29 8.11
N THR A 69 2.57 15.48 8.69
CA THR A 69 3.72 15.00 7.94
C THR A 69 3.24 14.06 6.85
N GLU A 70 3.95 14.01 5.72
CA GLU A 70 3.63 13.12 4.61
C GLU A 70 3.49 11.66 5.07
N GLY A 71 4.40 11.19 5.93
CA GLY A 71 4.33 9.86 6.52
C GLY A 71 3.06 9.59 7.34
N THR A 72 2.49 10.61 8.00
CA THR A 72 1.22 10.47 8.72
C THR A 72 0.07 10.31 7.73
N MET A 73 0.06 11.10 6.66
CA MET A 73 -0.94 10.98 5.60
C MET A 73 -0.91 9.59 4.96
N TYR A 74 0.28 9.06 4.68
CA TYR A 74 0.42 7.70 4.15
C TYR A 74 -0.05 6.61 5.10
N ARG A 75 0.17 6.76 6.41
CA ARG A 75 -0.36 5.83 7.40
C ARG A 75 -1.88 5.85 7.45
N ILE A 76 -2.48 7.04 7.36
CA ILE A 76 -3.93 7.21 7.29
C ILE A 76 -4.49 6.57 6.01
N ALA A 77 -3.86 6.84 4.85
CA ALA A 77 -4.23 6.22 3.58
C ALA A 77 -4.14 4.69 3.64
N SER A 78 -3.01 4.14 4.13
CA SER A 78 -2.84 2.69 4.31
C SER A 78 -3.89 2.09 5.26
N ARG A 79 -4.29 2.82 6.31
CA ARG A 79 -5.32 2.39 7.25
C ARG A 79 -6.69 2.33 6.58
N ALA A 80 -7.02 3.32 5.75
CA ALA A 80 -8.27 3.38 4.98
C ALA A 80 -8.35 2.23 3.95
N VAL A 81 -7.25 1.88 3.28
CA VAL A 81 -7.20 0.68 2.42
C VAL A 81 -7.51 -0.59 3.20
N ALA A 82 -6.94 -0.74 4.40
CA ALA A 82 -7.25 -1.89 5.24
C ALA A 82 -8.73 -1.90 5.67
N ASP A 83 -9.30 -0.75 6.01
CA ASP A 83 -10.72 -0.62 6.35
C ASP A 83 -11.65 -0.97 5.19
N TYR A 84 -11.28 -0.59 3.97
CA TYR A 84 -11.99 -1.03 2.75
C TYR A 84 -12.04 -2.55 2.67
N TRP A 85 -10.89 -3.24 2.76
CA TRP A 85 -10.84 -4.70 2.67
C TRP A 85 -11.54 -5.40 3.83
N PHE A 86 -11.46 -4.86 5.05
CA PHE A 86 -12.22 -5.37 6.18
C PHE A 86 -13.73 -5.25 5.99
N SER A 87 -14.19 -4.11 5.45
CA SER A 87 -15.60 -3.88 5.15
C SER A 87 -16.09 -4.82 4.05
N TYR A 88 -15.31 -4.95 2.97
CA TYR A 88 -15.58 -5.88 1.88
C TYR A 88 -15.67 -7.33 2.37
N TYR A 89 -14.71 -7.78 3.20
CA TYR A 89 -14.73 -9.13 3.77
C TYR A 89 -15.94 -9.35 4.67
N LYS A 90 -16.29 -8.36 5.50
CA LYS A 90 -17.47 -8.43 6.36
C LYS A 90 -18.76 -8.55 5.56
N LEU A 91 -18.90 -7.79 4.47
CA LEU A 91 -20.08 -7.83 3.60
C LEU A 91 -20.24 -9.18 2.90
N ASN A 92 -19.15 -9.78 2.41
CA ASN A 92 -19.23 -11.04 1.66
C ASN A 92 -19.25 -12.29 2.54
N ASN A 93 -18.59 -12.24 3.70
CA ASN A 93 -18.37 -13.42 4.54
C ASN A 93 -19.17 -13.37 5.85
N GLY A 94 -19.84 -12.25 6.15
CA GLY A 94 -20.60 -12.05 7.38
C GLY A 94 -19.75 -11.97 8.65
N LEU A 95 -18.42 -11.79 8.50
CA LEU A 95 -17.46 -11.84 9.61
C LEU A 95 -16.67 -10.54 9.74
N ASP A 96 -16.75 -9.91 10.90
CA ASP A 96 -15.99 -8.70 11.21
C ASP A 96 -14.61 -9.06 11.80
N CYS A 97 -13.56 -8.99 10.97
CA CYS A 97 -12.18 -9.25 11.39
C CYS A 97 -11.47 -8.04 12.02
N GLN A 98 -12.04 -6.84 11.90
CA GLN A 98 -11.49 -5.57 12.36
C GLN A 98 -11.56 -5.43 13.89
N HIS A 99 -12.65 -5.91 14.50
CA HIS A 99 -12.99 -5.63 15.91
C HIS A 99 -12.71 -6.76 16.92
N CYS A 100 -11.76 -7.67 16.64
CA CYS A 100 -11.38 -8.67 17.65
C CYS A 100 -10.87 -8.00 18.94
N SER A 101 -11.55 -8.27 20.07
CA SER A 101 -11.21 -7.69 21.38
C SER A 101 -9.86 -8.20 21.89
N LYS A 102 -9.23 -7.46 22.80
CA LYS A 102 -7.97 -7.90 23.44
C LYS A 102 -8.11 -9.26 24.10
N ALA A 103 -9.25 -9.53 24.76
CA ALA A 103 -9.52 -10.81 25.38
C ALA A 103 -9.65 -11.95 24.35
N GLN A 104 -10.30 -11.70 23.21
CA GLN A 104 -10.37 -12.69 22.13
C GLN A 104 -8.99 -12.98 21.53
N ARG A 105 -8.18 -11.94 21.26
CA ARG A 105 -6.82 -12.09 20.74
C ARG A 105 -5.90 -12.82 21.74
N HIS A 106 -6.08 -12.58 23.04
CA HIS A 106 -5.35 -13.28 24.10
C HIS A 106 -5.66 -14.77 24.10
N LYS A 107 -6.95 -15.13 24.09
CA LYS A 107 -7.40 -16.53 24.01
C LYS A 107 -6.88 -17.23 22.74
N CYS A 108 -6.91 -16.54 21.59
CA CYS A 108 -6.34 -17.09 20.35
C CYS A 108 -4.83 -17.31 20.45
N LYS A 109 -4.11 -16.44 21.18
CA LYS A 109 -2.67 -16.58 21.40
C LYS A 109 -2.33 -17.73 22.34
N GLU A 110 -3.06 -17.83 23.46
CA GLU A 110 -2.87 -18.92 24.43
C GLU A 110 -3.16 -20.29 23.85
N GLY A 111 -4.20 -20.39 23.01
CA GLY A 111 -4.59 -21.64 22.36
C GLY A 111 -3.92 -21.91 21.00
N ASP A 112 -2.99 -21.06 20.55
CA ASP A 112 -2.40 -21.09 19.20
C ASP A 112 -3.44 -21.25 18.06
N LEU A 113 -4.58 -20.56 18.21
CA LEU A 113 -5.75 -20.69 17.32
C LEU A 113 -5.72 -19.70 16.15
N TYR A 114 -4.64 -18.95 15.95
CA TYR A 114 -4.55 -17.98 14.86
C TYR A 114 -4.61 -18.65 13.48
N SER A 115 -4.01 -19.83 13.33
CA SER A 115 -4.06 -20.66 12.12
C SER A 115 -5.47 -21.12 11.77
N GLN A 116 -6.30 -21.33 12.79
CA GLN A 116 -7.70 -21.76 12.66
C GLN A 116 -8.67 -20.59 12.58
N CYS A 117 -8.17 -19.36 12.69
CA CYS A 117 -9.02 -18.20 12.77
C CYS A 117 -9.74 -18.01 11.41
N PRO A 118 -11.07 -18.00 11.38
CA PRO A 118 -11.82 -17.72 10.15
C PRO A 118 -11.65 -16.27 9.67
N LYS A 119 -10.94 -15.44 10.45
CA LYS A 119 -10.60 -14.05 10.18
C LYS A 119 -9.13 -13.85 9.80
N ALA A 120 -8.25 -14.84 9.99
CA ALA A 120 -6.84 -14.70 9.65
C ALA A 120 -6.64 -14.88 8.14
N ILE A 121 -5.71 -14.10 7.59
CA ILE A 121 -5.16 -14.38 6.26
C ILE A 121 -4.46 -15.73 6.38
N LYS A 122 -5.06 -16.76 5.78
CA LYS A 122 -4.43 -18.08 5.70
C LYS A 122 -3.29 -17.94 4.69
N LEU A 123 -2.07 -18.24 5.13
CA LEU A 123 -0.97 -18.39 4.21
C LEU A 123 -1.30 -19.60 3.33
N GLU A 124 -1.62 -19.32 2.07
CA GLU A 124 -1.83 -20.34 1.06
C GLU A 124 -0.48 -20.97 0.69
N ARG A 125 -0.50 -22.22 0.23
CA ARG A 125 0.74 -22.86 -0.21
C ARG A 125 1.20 -22.24 -1.53
N LEU A 126 2.52 -22.10 -1.72
CA LEU A 126 3.08 -21.53 -2.95
C LEU A 126 2.79 -22.39 -4.18
N ASP A 127 2.61 -23.69 -4.01
CA ASP A 127 2.23 -24.64 -5.06
C ASP A 127 0.71 -24.70 -5.29
N LYS A 128 -0.06 -23.77 -4.70
CA LYS A 128 -1.50 -23.70 -4.95
C LYS A 128 -1.74 -23.30 -6.41
N PRO A 129 -2.54 -24.07 -7.18
CA PRO A 129 -2.91 -23.69 -8.54
C PRO A 129 -3.86 -22.48 -8.51
N ILE A 130 -3.53 -21.43 -9.26
CA ILE A 130 -4.26 -20.16 -9.39
C ILE A 130 -4.33 -19.78 -10.88
N LEU A 131 -5.37 -19.02 -11.26
CA LEU A 131 -5.48 -18.46 -12.60
C LEU A 131 -4.64 -17.18 -12.72
N ASP A 132 -3.78 -17.10 -13.73
CA ASP A 132 -3.02 -15.90 -14.05
C ASP A 132 -3.88 -14.85 -14.80
N GLY A 133 -3.27 -13.73 -15.17
CA GLY A 133 -3.92 -12.64 -15.92
C GLY A 133 -4.37 -13.02 -17.34
N ASP A 134 -3.83 -14.11 -17.89
CA ASP A 134 -4.15 -14.65 -19.22
C ASP A 134 -5.15 -15.83 -19.15
N GLY A 135 -5.55 -16.23 -17.95
CA GLY A 135 -6.50 -17.32 -17.69
C GLY A 135 -5.88 -18.72 -17.66
N ASN A 136 -4.56 -18.85 -17.58
CA ASN A 136 -3.88 -20.14 -17.43
C ASN A 136 -3.72 -20.54 -15.95
N LEU A 137 -3.67 -21.84 -15.69
CA LEU A 137 -3.39 -22.40 -14.36
C LEU A 137 -1.88 -22.36 -14.09
N THR A 138 -1.50 -21.58 -13.08
CA THR A 138 -0.12 -21.29 -12.67
C THR A 138 0.00 -21.47 -11.15
N GLU A 139 1.18 -21.80 -10.64
CA GLU A 139 1.39 -21.88 -9.18
C GLU A 139 1.44 -20.48 -8.55
N LEU A 140 0.85 -20.32 -7.36
CA LEU A 140 0.88 -19.05 -6.62
C LEU A 140 2.30 -18.48 -6.49
N GLY A 141 3.30 -19.34 -6.29
CA GLY A 141 4.70 -18.95 -6.16
C GLY A 141 5.30 -18.35 -7.43
N GLU A 142 4.83 -18.74 -8.62
CA GLU A 142 5.29 -18.18 -9.89
C GLU A 142 4.69 -16.79 -10.16
N LEU A 143 3.57 -16.46 -9.51
CA LEU A 143 2.95 -15.13 -9.55
C LEU A 143 3.55 -14.16 -8.52
N ILE A 144 4.32 -14.66 -7.55
CA ILE A 144 5.08 -13.80 -6.65
C ILE A 144 6.32 -13.34 -7.41
N ALA A 145 6.39 -12.04 -7.69
CA ALA A 145 7.53 -11.41 -8.35
C ALA A 145 8.87 -11.92 -7.80
N ASP A 146 9.76 -12.42 -8.68
CA ASP A 146 11.14 -12.77 -8.32
C ASP A 146 11.74 -11.56 -7.57
N PRO A 147 12.39 -11.70 -6.42
CA PRO A 147 13.09 -10.59 -5.77
C PRO A 147 14.06 -9.83 -6.71
N LYS A 148 14.52 -10.44 -7.82
CA LYS A 148 15.28 -9.76 -8.89
C LYS A 148 14.42 -8.96 -9.88
N SER A 149 13.13 -9.24 -9.97
CA SER A 149 12.15 -8.51 -10.79
C SER A 149 11.55 -7.29 -10.08
N LEU A 150 11.88 -7.10 -8.79
CA LEU A 150 11.55 -5.88 -8.08
C LEU A 150 12.33 -4.72 -8.69
N ASP A 151 11.64 -3.89 -9.45
CA ASP A 151 12.21 -2.67 -10.02
C ASP A 151 12.57 -1.71 -8.88
N LEU A 152 13.85 -1.76 -8.47
CA LEU A 152 14.39 -0.92 -7.41
C LEU A 152 14.39 0.56 -7.79
N ASP A 153 14.47 0.87 -9.09
CA ASP A 153 14.41 2.24 -9.59
C ASP A 153 12.98 2.78 -9.51
N ALA A 154 11.97 2.00 -9.91
CA ALA A 154 10.56 2.35 -9.64
C ALA A 154 10.28 2.48 -8.15
N TRP A 155 10.86 1.59 -7.33
CA TRP A 155 10.69 1.62 -5.88
C TRP A 155 11.38 2.82 -5.21
N ALA A 156 12.49 3.30 -5.76
CA ALA A 156 13.25 4.46 -5.26
C ALA A 156 12.75 5.81 -5.81
N ASN A 157 12.29 5.84 -7.07
CA ASN A 157 11.80 7.06 -7.72
C ASN A 157 10.46 7.52 -7.13
N ASP A 158 9.67 6.60 -6.57
CA ASP A 158 8.35 6.90 -6.05
C ASP A 158 8.39 7.23 -4.55
N THR A 159 9.09 8.32 -4.17
CA THR A 159 9.22 8.86 -2.79
C THR A 159 9.02 7.79 -1.72
N SER A 160 9.93 6.81 -1.71
CA SER A 160 9.65 5.49 -1.18
C SER A 160 9.18 5.57 0.27
N LEU A 161 7.95 5.15 0.56
CA LEU A 161 7.36 5.19 1.91
C LEU A 161 8.20 4.47 2.97
N TRP A 162 8.99 3.51 2.52
CA TRP A 162 9.94 2.82 3.38
C TRP A 162 11.04 3.77 3.88
N GLU A 163 11.44 4.80 3.15
CA GLU A 163 12.44 5.76 3.64
C GLU A 163 11.94 6.54 4.86
N ILE A 164 10.67 6.93 4.86
CA ILE A 164 10.04 7.70 5.94
C ILE A 164 9.99 6.89 7.24
N GLY A 165 9.84 5.56 7.13
CA GLY A 165 9.79 4.66 8.29
C GLY A 165 11.15 4.26 8.85
N TYR A 166 12.24 4.47 8.10
CA TYR A 166 13.56 3.94 8.42
C TYR A 166 14.52 5.06 8.84
N LYS A 167 15.60 4.69 9.55
CA LYS A 167 16.59 5.68 9.98
C LYS A 167 17.32 6.25 8.75
N PRO A 168 17.52 7.58 8.64
CA PRO A 168 18.13 8.20 7.46
C PRO A 168 19.45 7.57 7.02
N ARG A 169 20.30 7.22 8.00
CA ARG A 169 21.58 6.56 7.73
C ARG A 169 21.45 5.16 7.11
N LEU A 170 20.38 4.41 7.40
CA LEU A 170 20.13 3.12 6.73
C LEU A 170 19.70 3.33 5.27
N VAL A 171 18.89 4.36 5.02
CA VAL A 171 18.45 4.75 3.68
C VAL A 171 19.66 5.14 2.82
N GLU A 172 20.56 5.97 3.34
CA GLU A 172 21.81 6.33 2.66
C GLU A 172 22.67 5.09 2.33
N ILE A 173 22.80 4.15 3.27
CA ILE A 173 23.54 2.90 3.04
C ILE A 173 22.90 2.07 1.93
N ALA A 174 21.58 2.01 1.86
CA ALA A 174 20.86 1.31 0.80
C ALA A 174 21.12 1.94 -0.57
N TYR A 175 21.08 3.27 -0.67
CA TYR A 175 21.41 3.99 -1.91
C TYR A 175 22.86 3.78 -2.35
N LYS A 176 23.82 3.78 -1.41
CA LYS A 176 25.22 3.45 -1.73
C LYS A 176 25.35 2.05 -2.32
N LEU A 177 24.67 1.07 -1.72
CA LEU A 177 24.65 -0.31 -2.23
C LEU A 177 24.02 -0.40 -3.62
N HIS A 178 22.91 0.30 -3.85
CA HIS A 178 22.23 0.35 -5.15
C HIS A 178 23.14 0.89 -6.26
N ARG A 179 23.87 1.98 -5.96
CA ARG A 179 24.86 2.58 -6.87
C ARG A 179 26.17 1.78 -6.99
N ASN A 180 26.26 0.60 -6.37
CA ASN A 180 27.46 -0.22 -6.29
C ASN A 180 28.68 0.48 -5.66
N GLU A 181 28.45 1.44 -4.76
CA GLU A 181 29.51 2.13 -4.03
C GLU A 181 30.05 1.28 -2.87
N THR A 182 31.35 1.35 -2.64
CA THR A 182 31.97 0.64 -1.51
C THR A 182 31.57 1.27 -0.18
N LEU A 183 30.89 0.51 0.67
CA LEU A 183 30.55 0.95 2.03
C LEU A 183 31.81 1.13 2.88
N GLY A 184 31.97 2.30 3.49
CA GLY A 184 33.02 2.56 4.49
C GLY A 184 32.83 1.75 5.77
N ASN A 185 33.88 1.67 6.59
CA ASN A 185 33.91 0.86 7.82
C ASN A 185 32.79 1.25 8.82
N GLY A 186 32.47 2.54 8.93
CA GLY A 186 31.39 3.04 9.78
C GLY A 186 30.01 2.55 9.33
N ASP A 187 29.76 2.57 8.03
CA ASP A 187 28.48 2.16 7.44
C ASP A 187 28.30 0.64 7.49
N ARG A 188 29.37 -0.12 7.23
CA ARG A 188 29.39 -1.58 7.43
C ARG A 188 29.05 -1.96 8.88
N SER A 189 29.66 -1.27 9.85
CA SER A 189 29.42 -1.52 11.27
C SER A 189 27.99 -1.17 11.69
N TYR A 190 27.47 -0.04 11.19
CA TYR A 190 26.10 0.39 11.43
C TYR A 190 25.08 -0.60 10.87
N LEU A 191 25.24 -1.03 9.61
CA LEU A 191 24.40 -2.04 8.97
C LEU A 191 24.45 -3.39 9.70
N LYS A 192 25.65 -3.84 10.10
CA LYS A 192 25.83 -5.09 10.85
C LYS A 192 25.04 -5.12 12.15
N ARG A 193 24.98 -4.00 12.88
CA ARG A 193 24.21 -3.90 14.14
C ARG A 193 22.72 -4.14 13.90
N PHE A 194 22.14 -3.51 12.88
CA PHE A 194 20.72 -3.68 12.55
C PHE A 194 20.40 -5.07 12.01
N ARG A 195 21.30 -5.65 11.20
CA ARG A 195 21.15 -7.05 10.73
C ARG A 195 21.11 -8.03 11.91
N LYS A 196 21.99 -7.87 12.89
CA LYS A 196 21.98 -8.70 14.11
C LYS A 196 20.69 -8.54 14.92
N GLN A 197 20.17 -7.32 15.01
CA GLN A 197 18.92 -7.05 15.74
C GLN A 197 17.69 -7.66 15.05
N ALA A 198 17.65 -7.66 13.72
CA ALA A 198 16.56 -8.23 12.93
C ALA A 198 16.65 -9.76 12.78
N GLN A 199 17.79 -10.36 13.13
CA GLN A 199 18.01 -11.79 13.03
C GLN A 199 17.25 -12.49 14.16
N ILE A 200 16.17 -13.19 13.80
CA ILE A 200 15.44 -14.07 14.72
C ILE A 200 16.31 -15.32 14.91
N SER A 201 16.64 -15.68 16.15
CA SER A 201 17.33 -16.94 16.43
C SER A 201 16.41 -18.09 16.08
N LEU A 202 16.82 -18.95 15.14
CA LEU A 202 16.04 -20.10 14.68
C LEU A 202 15.87 -21.20 15.75
N PHE A 203 16.48 -21.05 16.92
CA PHE A 203 16.35 -21.95 18.05
C PHE A 203 16.33 -21.17 19.37
N GLN A 204 15.24 -21.30 20.11
CA GLN A 204 15.14 -21.13 21.57
C GLN A 204 14.41 -22.34 22.13
#